data_AF-A0A1J3JRG5-F1
#
_entry.id   AF-A0A1J3JRG5-F1
#
_cell.length_a   1.000
_cell.length_b   1.000
_cell.length_c   1.000
_cell.angle_alpha   90.00
_cell.angle_beta   90.00
_cell.angle_gamma   90.00
#
_symmetry.space_group_name_H-M   'P 1'
#
loop_
_entity.id
_entity.type
_entity.pdbx_description
1 polymer ?
#
loop_
_entity_poly.entity_id
_entity_poly.type
_entity_poly.pdbx_seq_one_letter_code
_entity_poly.pdbx_strand_id
1 'polypeptide(L)'
;INVQIGGSDQWGNITAGTDLIRKILQTEEAAYGLTFPLLLKNDGTKFGKSEDGAIWLSPSKLSPYKFYQYFFSVPDVDVIRFLKTLTFLSLDEIKVLEYQMGKPGYVPNTAQIKLAEEVTRFVHGEEGLKEAIKATEALRPGAETKLDWNLIERIAEDIPSC
;
A
#
# COMPACT_ATOMS: atom_id res chain seq x y z
N ILE A 1 -25.03 -15.00 3.14
CA ILE A 1 -23.66 -14.50 3.38
C ILE A 1 -23.19 -15.21 4.63
N ASN A 2 -22.24 -16.14 4.51
CA ASN A 2 -21.91 -17.04 5.63
C ASN A 2 -20.52 -16.76 6.22
N VAL A 3 -19.85 -15.71 5.76
CA VAL A 3 -18.50 -15.33 6.22
C VAL A 3 -18.45 -13.83 6.45
N GLN A 4 -17.89 -13.41 7.58
CA GLN A 4 -17.52 -12.03 7.88
C GLN A 4 -16.01 -11.95 8.06
N ILE A 5 -15.41 -10.94 7.43
CA ILE A 5 -13.97 -10.69 7.49
C ILE A 5 -13.70 -9.28 8.00
N GLY A 6 -12.66 -9.10 8.83
CA GLY A 6 -12.28 -7.79 9.35
C GLY A 6 -10.82 -7.73 9.83
N GLY A 7 -10.42 -6.57 10.34
CA GLY A 7 -9.15 -6.43 11.07
C GLY A 7 -9.17 -7.21 12.38
N SER A 8 -8.00 -7.49 12.95
CA SER A 8 -7.89 -8.24 14.21
C SER A 8 -8.61 -7.58 15.39
N ASP A 9 -8.79 -6.25 15.34
CA ASP A 9 -9.55 -5.46 16.30
C ASP A 9 -11.07 -5.71 16.23
N GLN A 10 -11.58 -6.32 15.15
CA GLN A 10 -13.00 -6.59 14.95
C GLN A 10 -13.44 -7.97 15.46
N TRP A 11 -12.54 -8.78 16.04
CA TRP A 11 -12.84 -10.14 16.48
C TRP A 11 -14.08 -10.24 17.37
N GLY A 12 -14.18 -9.38 18.39
CA GLY A 12 -15.33 -9.39 19.31
C GLY A 12 -16.66 -9.05 18.64
N ASN A 13 -16.65 -8.15 17.66
CA ASN A 13 -17.85 -7.79 16.90
C ASN A 13 -18.27 -8.93 15.96
N ILE A 14 -17.30 -9.60 15.34
CA ILE A 14 -17.53 -10.74 14.45
C ILE A 14 -18.14 -11.92 15.22
N THR A 15 -17.56 -12.30 16.36
CA THR A 15 -18.08 -13.42 17.15
C THR A 15 -19.48 -13.13 17.71
N ALA A 16 -19.72 -11.91 18.18
CA ALA A 16 -21.05 -11.47 18.60
C ALA A 16 -22.08 -11.58 17.46
N GLY A 17 -21.68 -11.23 16.23
CA GLY A 17 -22.49 -11.41 15.03
C GLY A 17 -22.80 -12.88 14.74
N THR A 18 -21.80 -13.76 14.80
CA THR A 18 -22.00 -15.21 14.58
C THR A 18 -22.96 -15.83 15.61
N ASP A 19 -22.84 -15.44 16.88
CA ASP A 19 -23.74 -15.90 17.95
C ASP A 19 -25.17 -15.39 17.74
N LEU A 20 -25.33 -14.13 17.31
CA LEU A 20 -26.63 -13.55 17.04
C LEU A 20 -27.34 -14.26 15.88
N ILE A 21 -26.63 -14.52 14.79
CA ILE A 21 -27.15 -15.24 13.62
C ILE A 21 -27.65 -16.62 14.04
N ARG A 22 -26.85 -17.36 14.83
CA ARG A 22 -27.23 -18.68 15.35
C ARG A 22 -28.51 -18.63 16.18
N LYS A 23 -28.65 -17.61 17.04
CA LYS A 23 -29.84 -17.45 17.90
C LYS A 23 -31.10 -17.10 17.12
N ILE A 24 -31.01 -16.21 16.13
CA ILE A 24 -32.17 -15.71 15.37
C ILE A 24 -32.64 -16.75 14.36
N LEU A 25 -31.71 -17.30 13.56
CA LEU A 25 -32.07 -18.18 12.46
C LEU A 25 -32.34 -19.61 12.90
N GLN A 26 -31.99 -19.98 14.14
CA GLN A 26 -32.16 -21.33 14.71
C GLN A 26 -31.67 -22.45 13.77
N THR A 27 -30.65 -22.14 12.97
CA THR A 27 -30.10 -23.02 11.95
C THR A 27 -28.75 -23.55 12.38
N GLU A 28 -28.40 -24.75 11.90
CA GLU A 28 -27.05 -25.30 12.02
C GLU A 28 -26.09 -24.72 10.96
N GLU A 29 -26.59 -23.93 10.00
CA GLU A 29 -25.73 -23.21 9.06
C GLU A 29 -24.83 -22.22 9.81
N ALA A 30 -23.55 -22.56 9.89
CA ALA A 30 -22.58 -21.76 10.60
C ALA A 30 -22.25 -20.47 9.83
N ALA A 31 -22.34 -19.34 10.55
CA ALA A 31 -21.67 -18.11 10.15
C ALA A 31 -20.21 -18.18 10.63
N TYR A 32 -19.28 -17.84 9.76
CA TYR A 32 -17.85 -17.90 10.02
C TYR A 32 -17.24 -16.50 10.13
N GLY A 33 -16.22 -16.39 10.98
CA GLY A 33 -15.42 -15.19 11.15
C GLY A 33 -13.97 -15.43 10.76
N LEU A 34 -13.38 -14.50 10.02
CA LEU A 34 -11.94 -14.47 9.75
C LEU A 34 -11.40 -13.08 10.05
N THR A 35 -10.23 -13.00 10.67
CA THR A 35 -9.55 -11.72 10.89
C THR A 35 -8.18 -11.70 10.24
N PHE A 36 -7.80 -10.52 9.76
CA PHE A 36 -6.46 -10.26 9.28
C PHE A 36 -5.60 -9.63 10.38
N PRO A 37 -4.30 -9.95 10.45
CA PRO A 37 -3.39 -9.28 11.37
C PRO A 37 -3.32 -7.78 11.04
N LEU A 38 -3.06 -6.97 12.07
CA LEU A 38 -2.75 -5.56 11.85
C LEU A 38 -1.49 -5.44 10.99
N LEU A 39 -1.55 -4.59 9.97
CA LEU A 39 -0.37 -4.25 9.19
C LEU A 39 0.50 -3.30 10.02
N LEU A 40 1.58 -3.84 10.57
CA LEU A 40 2.60 -3.11 11.32
C LEU A 40 3.85 -2.96 10.45
N LYS A 41 4.64 -1.91 10.66
CA LYS A 41 6.03 -1.80 10.15
C LYS A 41 6.98 -2.59 11.04
N ASN A 42 8.22 -2.82 10.60
CA ASN A 42 9.21 -3.55 11.39
C ASN A 42 9.55 -2.86 12.74
N ASP A 43 9.37 -1.55 12.83
CA ASP A 43 9.52 -0.77 14.07
C ASP A 43 8.34 -0.90 15.05
N GLY A 44 7.31 -1.69 14.71
CA GLY A 44 6.11 -1.90 15.52
C GLY A 44 5.03 -0.82 15.37
N THR A 45 5.29 0.25 14.60
CA THR A 45 4.29 1.29 14.33
C THR A 45 3.22 0.81 13.36
N LYS A 46 2.01 1.38 13.45
CA LYS A 46 0.91 1.05 12.54
C LYS A 46 1.21 1.56 11.14
N PHE A 47 1.00 0.70 10.15
CA PHE A 47 1.00 1.11 8.74
C PHE A 47 -0.03 2.24 8.50
N GLY A 48 0.34 3.22 7.69
CA GLY A 48 -0.53 4.36 7.38
C GLY A 48 -0.59 5.49 8.41
N LYS A 49 0.13 5.40 9.54
CA LYS A 49 0.44 6.56 10.39
C LYS A 49 1.86 7.03 10.08
N SER A 50 2.03 7.95 9.14
CA SER A 50 3.30 8.64 8.90
C SER A 50 3.41 9.90 9.77
N GLU A 51 4.61 10.45 9.86
CA GLU A 51 4.85 11.77 10.48
C GLU A 51 4.00 12.86 9.78
N ASP A 52 3.81 12.73 8.46
CA ASP A 52 2.98 13.63 7.64
C ASP A 52 1.46 13.31 7.68
N GLY A 53 1.02 12.37 8.53
CA GLY A 53 -0.40 12.06 8.70
C GLY A 53 -0.84 10.72 8.08
N ALA A 54 -2.09 10.67 7.59
CA ALA A 54 -2.69 9.45 7.07
C ALA A 54 -2.43 9.28 5.57
N ILE A 55 -2.22 8.03 5.14
CA ILE A 55 -2.09 7.70 3.71
C ILE A 55 -3.47 7.56 3.10
N TRP A 56 -3.94 8.63 2.45
CA TRP A 56 -5.27 8.67 1.83
C TRP A 56 -5.27 8.00 0.45
N LEU A 57 -6.36 7.30 0.15
CA LEU A 57 -6.60 6.74 -1.19
C LEU A 57 -7.18 7.76 -2.17
N SER A 58 -7.74 8.87 -1.67
CA SER A 58 -8.32 9.91 -2.51
C SER A 58 -7.23 10.80 -3.06
N PRO A 59 -7.11 10.97 -4.39
CA PRO A 59 -6.08 11.82 -5.01
C PRO A 59 -6.21 13.30 -4.61
N SER A 60 -7.39 13.73 -4.16
CA SER A 60 -7.62 15.08 -3.63
C SER A 60 -7.10 15.31 -2.22
N LYS A 61 -6.73 14.25 -1.49
CA LYS A 61 -6.20 14.34 -0.11
C LYS A 61 -4.73 13.95 -0.02
N LEU A 62 -4.30 13.05 -0.90
CA LEU A 62 -2.90 12.67 -1.05
C LEU A 62 -2.68 12.44 -2.54
N SER A 63 -1.78 13.20 -3.16
CA SER A 63 -1.55 13.06 -4.60
C SER A 63 -1.04 11.65 -4.93
N PRO A 64 -1.28 11.16 -6.17
CA PRO A 64 -0.69 9.91 -6.63
C PRO A 64 0.85 9.88 -6.49
N TYR A 65 1.51 11.04 -6.61
CA TYR A 65 2.94 11.17 -6.38
C TYR A 65 3.34 10.88 -4.93
N LYS A 66 2.75 11.56 -3.94
CA LYS A 66 3.05 11.29 -2.52
C LYS A 66 2.68 9.87 -2.13
N PHE A 67 1.55 9.36 -2.64
CA PHE A 67 1.13 7.98 -2.43
C PHE A 67 2.21 7.02 -2.94
N TYR A 68 2.68 7.18 -4.18
CA TYR A 68 3.76 6.39 -4.75
C TYR A 68 5.06 6.50 -3.93
N GLN A 69 5.47 7.72 -3.55
CA GLN A 69 6.69 7.97 -2.78
C GLN A 69 6.66 7.32 -1.40
N TYR A 70 5.49 7.24 -0.75
CA TYR A 70 5.33 6.51 0.51
C TYR A 70 5.71 5.04 0.36
N PHE A 71 5.23 4.36 -0.68
CA PHE A 71 5.56 2.95 -0.94
C PHE A 71 6.98 2.75 -1.45
N PHE A 72 7.49 3.69 -2.23
CA PHE A 72 8.88 3.69 -2.69
C PHE A 72 9.87 3.79 -1.51
N SER A 73 9.49 4.48 -0.44
CA SER A 73 10.32 4.69 0.74
C SER A 73 10.21 3.56 1.77
N VAL A 74 9.52 2.46 1.46
CA VAL A 74 9.38 1.31 2.37
C VAL A 74 10.75 0.64 2.60
N PRO A 75 11.14 0.38 3.86
CA PRO A 75 12.40 -0.30 4.17
C PRO A 75 12.50 -1.70 3.53
N ASP A 76 13.72 -2.11 3.18
CA ASP A 76 14.01 -3.45 2.62
C ASP A 76 13.44 -4.59 3.49
N VAL A 77 13.46 -4.41 4.82
CA VAL A 77 12.95 -5.41 5.78
C VAL A 77 11.43 -5.63 5.69
N ASP A 78 10.69 -4.66 5.15
CA ASP A 78 9.23 -4.67 5.09
C ASP A 78 8.69 -4.92 3.67
N VAL A 79 9.46 -4.57 2.62
CA VAL A 79 8.97 -4.52 1.24
C VAL A 79 8.41 -5.85 0.74
N ILE A 80 9.08 -6.97 1.04
CA ILE A 80 8.61 -8.31 0.62
C ILE A 80 7.31 -8.69 1.32
N ARG A 81 7.18 -8.37 2.61
CA ARG A 81 5.95 -8.62 3.37
C ARG A 81 4.80 -7.77 2.85
N PHE A 82 5.08 -6.52 2.47
CA PHE A 82 4.08 -5.63 1.90
C PHE A 82 3.65 -6.08 0.50
N LEU A 83 4.59 -6.54 -0.36
CA LEU A 83 4.25 -7.15 -1.65
C LEU A 83 3.29 -8.33 -1.47
N LYS A 84 3.55 -9.22 -0.50
CA LYS A 84 2.69 -10.38 -0.19
C LYS A 84 1.30 -10.00 0.33
N THR A 85 1.15 -8.82 0.92
CA THR A 85 -0.08 -8.43 1.64
C THR A 85 -0.94 -7.42 0.86
N LEU A 86 -0.31 -6.55 0.07
CA LEU A 86 -0.96 -5.38 -0.56
C LEU A 86 -1.08 -5.49 -2.09
N THR A 87 -0.52 -6.54 -2.71
CA THR A 87 -0.52 -6.71 -4.17
C THR A 87 -1.16 -8.04 -4.57
N PHE A 88 -1.52 -8.15 -5.84
CA PHE A 88 -2.01 -9.38 -6.46
C PHE A 88 -0.91 -10.17 -7.19
N LEU A 89 0.36 -9.83 -6.96
CA LEU A 89 1.48 -10.58 -7.53
C LEU A 89 1.49 -12.02 -7.02
N SER A 90 1.93 -12.94 -7.87
CA SER A 90 2.11 -14.32 -7.45
C SER A 90 3.23 -14.43 -6.41
N LEU A 91 3.11 -15.40 -5.51
CA LEU A 91 4.18 -15.66 -4.53
C LEU A 91 5.50 -16.04 -5.20
N ASP A 92 5.46 -16.62 -6.41
CA ASP A 92 6.68 -16.98 -7.14
C ASP A 92 7.38 -15.75 -7.72
N GLU A 93 6.65 -14.76 -8.25
CA GLU A 93 7.23 -13.47 -8.64
C GLU A 93 7.88 -12.76 -7.44
N ILE A 94 7.20 -12.77 -6.28
CA ILE A 94 7.73 -12.16 -5.07
C ILE A 94 8.99 -12.89 -4.58
N LYS A 95 9.03 -14.23 -4.66
CA LYS A 95 10.23 -15.02 -4.31
C LYS A 95 11.42 -14.68 -5.20
N VAL A 96 11.19 -14.42 -6.50
CA VAL A 96 12.26 -14.00 -7.41
C VAL A 96 12.83 -12.65 -6.98
N LEU A 97 11.97 -11.68 -6.64
CA LEU A 97 12.41 -10.38 -6.12
C LEU A 97 13.19 -10.52 -4.82
N GLU A 98 12.67 -11.29 -3.86
CA GLU A 98 13.32 -11.58 -2.58
C GLU A 98 14.70 -12.23 -2.78
N TYR A 99 14.82 -13.18 -3.71
CA TYR A 99 16.09 -13.80 -4.06
C TYR A 99 17.07 -12.80 -4.68
N GLN A 100 16.61 -11.93 -5.60
CA GLN A 100 17.43 -10.94 -6.27
C GLN A 100 17.97 -9.87 -5.31
N MET A 101 17.18 -9.45 -4.31
CA MET A 101 17.62 -8.50 -3.28
C MET A 101 18.88 -8.96 -2.54
N GLY A 102 19.06 -10.28 -2.39
CA GLY A 102 20.24 -10.87 -1.73
C GLY A 102 21.44 -11.10 -2.65
N LYS A 103 21.41 -10.69 -3.92
CA LYS A 103 22.46 -11.00 -4.90
C LYS A 103 23.42 -9.84 -5.17
N PRO A 104 24.70 -10.12 -5.45
CA PRO A 104 25.60 -9.12 -6.01
C PRO A 104 25.03 -8.56 -7.31
N GLY A 105 25.01 -7.23 -7.44
CA GLY A 105 24.45 -6.55 -8.60
C GLY A 105 22.95 -6.22 -8.51
N TYR A 106 22.32 -6.41 -7.35
CA TYR A 106 20.97 -5.90 -7.10
C TYR A 106 20.91 -4.39 -7.35
N VAL A 107 19.95 -3.96 -8.17
CA VAL A 107 19.66 -2.54 -8.36
C VAL A 107 18.84 -2.07 -7.15
N PRO A 108 19.35 -1.09 -6.37
CA PRO A 108 18.64 -0.59 -5.20
C PRO A 108 17.20 -0.17 -5.53
N ASN A 109 16.30 -0.39 -4.57
CA ASN A 109 14.88 -0.05 -4.65
C ASN A 109 14.04 -0.81 -5.69
N THR A 110 14.55 -1.86 -6.35
CA THR A 110 13.77 -2.61 -7.36
C THR A 110 12.47 -3.18 -6.79
N ALA A 111 12.51 -3.79 -5.59
CA ALA A 111 11.31 -4.32 -4.94
C ALA A 111 10.34 -3.21 -4.51
N GLN A 112 10.87 -2.07 -4.06
CA GLN A 112 10.10 -0.89 -3.63
C GLN A 112 9.40 -0.22 -4.80
N ILE A 113 10.09 -0.07 -5.94
CA ILE A 113 9.49 0.40 -7.19
C ILE A 113 8.33 -0.51 -7.57
N LYS A 114 8.55 -1.83 -7.57
CA LYS A 114 7.48 -2.79 -7.90
C LYS A 114 6.29 -2.66 -6.94
N LEU A 115 6.53 -2.52 -5.64
CA LEU A 115 5.47 -2.30 -4.65
C LEU A 115 4.70 -1.00 -4.93
N ALA A 116 5.42 0.11 -5.13
CA ALA A 116 4.83 1.41 -5.38
C ALA A 116 4.01 1.42 -6.67
N GLU A 117 4.51 0.81 -7.74
CA GLU A 117 3.81 0.66 -9.01
C GLU A 117 2.50 -0.12 -8.86
N GLU A 118 2.54 -1.32 -8.26
CA GLU A 118 1.36 -2.17 -8.13
C GLU A 118 0.26 -1.54 -7.27
N VAL A 119 0.63 -0.96 -6.12
CA VAL A 119 -0.35 -0.36 -5.22
C VAL A 119 -0.90 0.94 -5.80
N THR A 120 -0.06 1.78 -6.43
CA THR A 120 -0.51 3.02 -7.08
C THR A 120 -1.41 2.71 -8.27
N ARG A 121 -1.07 1.73 -9.10
CA ARG A 121 -1.93 1.27 -10.21
C ARG A 121 -3.27 0.78 -9.70
N PHE A 122 -3.28 0.02 -8.62
CA PHE A 122 -4.51 -0.52 -8.04
C PHE A 122 -5.45 0.58 -7.52
N VAL A 123 -4.90 1.62 -6.88
CA VAL A 123 -5.70 2.69 -6.24
C VAL A 123 -6.05 3.83 -7.20
N HIS A 124 -5.09 4.28 -8.01
CA HIS A 124 -5.20 5.48 -8.85
C HIS A 124 -5.26 5.16 -10.36
N GLY A 125 -5.23 3.88 -10.74
CA GLY A 125 -5.23 3.46 -12.13
C GLY A 125 -3.92 3.75 -12.85
N GLU A 126 -3.91 3.43 -14.15
CA GLU A 126 -2.71 3.56 -14.98
C GLU A 126 -2.27 5.02 -15.18
N GLU A 127 -3.22 5.95 -15.28
CA GLU A 127 -2.92 7.37 -15.44
C GLU A 127 -2.32 7.98 -14.16
N GLY A 128 -2.85 7.61 -13.00
CA GLY A 128 -2.28 8.04 -11.72
C GLY A 128 -0.87 7.51 -11.50
N LEU A 129 -0.61 6.26 -11.92
CA LEU A 129 0.73 5.69 -11.91
C LEU A 129 1.70 6.46 -12.82
N LYS A 130 1.32 6.72 -14.08
CA LYS A 130 2.14 7.48 -15.02
C LYS A 130 2.47 8.87 -14.50
N GLU A 131 1.49 9.55 -13.90
CA GLU A 131 1.68 10.85 -13.27
C GLU A 131 2.70 10.78 -12.12
N ALA A 132 2.57 9.79 -11.25
CA ALA A 132 3.47 9.59 -10.13
C ALA A 132 4.91 9.28 -10.57
N ILE A 133 5.09 8.42 -11.58
CA ILE A 133 6.41 8.11 -12.16
C ILE A 133 7.01 9.36 -12.79
N LYS A 134 6.24 10.08 -13.62
CA LYS A 134 6.71 11.30 -14.29
C LYS A 134 7.15 12.37 -13.28
N ALA A 135 6.38 12.56 -12.21
CA ALA A 135 6.74 13.48 -11.13
C ALA A 135 8.02 13.03 -10.41
N THR A 136 8.14 11.73 -10.13
CA THR A 136 9.33 11.13 -9.47
C THR A 136 10.59 11.32 -10.31
N GLU A 137 10.51 11.10 -11.62
CA GLU A 137 11.63 11.32 -12.54
C GLU A 137 12.00 12.80 -12.65
N ALA A 138 11.00 13.68 -12.73
CA ALA A 138 11.21 15.11 -12.91
C ALA A 138 11.77 15.80 -11.65
N LEU A 139 11.48 15.29 -10.46
CA LEU A 139 11.97 15.79 -9.18
C LEU A 139 13.27 15.10 -8.71
N ARG A 140 13.83 14.19 -9.51
CA ARG A 140 15.09 13.53 -9.18
C ARG A 140 16.24 14.56 -9.13
N PRO A 141 17.16 14.47 -8.15
CA PRO A 141 18.33 15.34 -8.12
C PRO A 141 19.12 15.29 -9.44
N GLY A 142 19.30 16.44 -10.08
CA GLY A 142 20.02 16.57 -11.36
C GLY A 142 19.16 16.41 -12.63
N ALA A 143 17.82 16.35 -12.51
CA ALA A 143 16.94 16.29 -13.68
C ALA A 143 16.82 17.66 -14.38
N GLU A 144 17.14 17.71 -15.68
CA GLU A 144 16.86 18.86 -16.56
C GLU A 144 15.45 18.75 -17.16
N THR A 145 14.41 18.86 -16.34
CA THR A 145 13.03 18.63 -16.80
C THR A 145 12.25 19.93 -16.95
N LYS A 146 11.67 20.14 -18.15
CA LYS A 146 10.55 21.08 -18.35
C LYS A 146 9.29 20.46 -17.74
N LEU A 147 9.05 20.76 -16.48
CA LEU A 147 7.82 20.37 -15.79
C LEU A 147 6.62 21.10 -16.41
N ASP A 148 5.54 20.35 -16.64
CA ASP A 148 4.25 20.90 -17.04
C ASP A 148 3.62 21.66 -15.85
N TRP A 149 3.09 22.85 -16.10
CA TRP A 149 2.53 23.72 -15.05
C TRP A 149 1.42 23.01 -14.26
N ASN A 150 0.57 22.24 -14.94
CA ASN A 150 -0.50 21.48 -14.30
C ASN A 150 0.01 20.35 -13.40
N LEU A 151 1.22 19.84 -13.65
CA LEU A 151 1.86 18.83 -12.80
C LEU A 151 2.44 19.50 -11.56
N ILE A 152 3.11 20.65 -11.73
CA ILE A 152 3.65 21.44 -10.62
C ILE A 152 2.52 21.83 -9.67
N GLU A 153 1.41 22.37 -10.16
CA GLU A 153 0.30 22.81 -9.32
C GLU A 153 -0.28 21.66 -8.47
N ARG A 154 -0.37 20.46 -9.05
CA ARG A 154 -0.90 19.27 -8.35
C ARG A 154 0.04 18.69 -7.31
N ILE A 155 1.35 18.93 -7.42
CA ILE A 155 2.36 18.46 -6.46
C ILE A 155 2.98 19.61 -5.66
N ALA A 156 2.54 20.86 -5.84
CA ALA A 156 3.14 22.04 -5.22
C ALA A 156 3.05 21.99 -3.69
N GLU A 157 1.91 21.53 -3.17
CA GLU A 157 1.70 21.29 -1.73
C GLU A 157 2.50 20.08 -1.21
N ASP A 158 3.07 19.30 -2.15
CA ASP A 158 3.75 18.04 -1.88
C ASP A 158 5.27 18.12 -2.00
N ILE A 159 5.79 19.19 -2.57
CA ILE A 159 7.23 19.46 -2.64
C ILE A 159 7.64 20.12 -1.31
N PRO A 160 8.71 19.64 -0.64
CA PRO A 160 9.28 20.33 0.51
C PRO A 160 9.62 21.77 0.13
N SER A 161 9.00 22.75 0.78
CA SER A 161 9.36 24.16 0.60
C SER A 161 10.78 24.37 1.12
N CYS A 162 11.66 24.88 0.26
CA CYS A 162 13.00 25.32 0.61
C CYS A 162 12.98 26.44 1.66
#